data_AF-A0A7J2J3X4-F1
#
_entry.id   AF-A0A7J2J3X4-F1
#
_cell.length_a   1.000
_cell.length_b   1.000
_cell.length_c   1.000
_cell.angle_alpha   90.00
_cell.angle_beta   90.00
_cell.angle_gamma   90.00
#
_symmetry.space_group_name_H-M   'P 1'
#
loop_
_entity.id
_entity.type
_entity.pdbx_description
1 polymer ?
#
loop_
_entity_poly.entity_id
_entity_poly.type
_entity_poly.pdbx_seq_one_letter_code
_entity_poly.pdbx_strand_id
1 'polypeptide(L)' 'MTKYWLCITNEENWRVIKRRRVWGVPKRHENTIKRVKKGDKCLIYLIQEKIGEEIKESRVTGAYEV' A
#
# COMPACT_ATOMS: atom_id res chain seq x y z
N MET A 1 -17.36 -12.49 2.10
CA MET A 1 -16.58 -12.59 0.85
C MET A 1 -15.34 -11.72 1.01
N THR A 2 -14.17 -12.30 0.76
CA THR A 2 -12.87 -11.61 0.85
C THR A 2 -12.80 -10.49 -0.19
N LYS A 3 -12.39 -9.30 0.24
CA LYS A 3 -12.13 -8.18 -0.66
C LYS A 3 -10.64 -8.03 -0.94
N TYR A 4 -10.35 -7.44 -2.09
CA TYR A 4 -9.00 -7.12 -2.53
C TYR A 4 -8.86 -5.60 -2.61
N TRP A 5 -7.81 -5.08 -1.98
CA TRP A 5 -7.54 -3.64 -1.89
C TRP A 5 -6.21 -3.34 -2.58
N LEU A 6 -6.21 -2.36 -3.49
CA LEU A 6 -4.98 -1.81 -4.04
C LEU A 6 -4.49 -0.67 -3.13
N CYS A 7 -3.37 -0.92 -2.47
CA CYS A 7 -2.75 -0.03 -1.50
C CYS A 7 -1.63 0.76 -2.19
N ILE A 8 -1.92 2.01 -2.54
CA ILE A 8 -1.02 2.88 -3.30
C ILE A 8 -0.06 3.60 -2.35
N THR A 9 1.24 3.45 -2.55
CA THR A 9 2.28 4.05 -1.70
C THR A 9 3.53 4.41 -2.51
N ASN A 10 4.56 4.89 -1.83
CA ASN A 10 5.86 5.24 -2.40
C ASN A 10 7.00 4.39 -1.83
N GLU A 11 8.22 4.54 -2.35
CA GLU A 11 9.37 3.73 -1.95
C GLU A 11 9.71 3.87 -0.46
N GLU A 12 9.59 5.09 0.07
CA GLU A 12 9.88 5.40 1.47
C GLU A 12 8.88 4.70 2.41
N ASN A 13 7.59 4.92 2.21
CA ASN A 13 6.55 4.29 3.03
C ASN A 13 6.53 2.78 2.84
N TRP A 14 6.86 2.27 1.65
CA TRP A 14 6.98 0.84 1.42
C TRP A 14 8.00 0.19 2.36
N ARG A 15 9.17 0.80 2.58
CA ARG A 15 10.16 0.29 3.55
C ARG A 15 9.59 0.22 4.96
N VAL A 16 8.78 1.19 5.35
CA VAL A 16 8.12 1.22 6.66
C VAL A 16 7.06 0.13 6.77
N ILE A 17 6.19 -0.01 5.76
CA ILE A 17 5.14 -1.03 5.69
C ILE A 17 5.76 -2.42 5.75
N LYS A 18 6.80 -2.69 4.95
CA LYS A 18 7.49 -3.98 4.92
C LYS A 18 8.06 -4.37 6.28
N ARG A 19 8.65 -3.40 7.00
CA ARG A 19 9.25 -3.61 8.33
C ARG A 19 8.22 -3.73 9.44
N ARG A 20 7.21 -2.86 9.45
CA ARG A 20 6.25 -2.73 10.56
C ARG A 20 4.98 -3.55 10.37
N ARG A 21 4.68 -3.97 9.14
CA ARG A 21 3.43 -4.65 8.73
C ARG A 21 2.18 -3.84 9.10
N VAL A 22 2.28 -2.51 8.98
CA VAL A 22 1.18 -1.58 9.27
C VAL A 22 0.85 -0.80 8.01
N TRP A 23 -0.44 -0.72 7.69
CA TRP A 23 -0.99 0.12 6.64
C TRP A 23 -1.79 1.27 7.27
N GLY A 24 -1.49 2.50 6.86
CA GLY A 24 -2.17 3.71 7.33
C GLY A 24 -2.69 4.52 6.15
N VAL A 25 -3.71 5.34 6.40
CA VAL A 25 -4.27 6.26 5.39
C VAL A 25 -4.47 7.65 5.99
N PRO A 26 -4.38 8.72 5.19
CA PRO A 26 -4.76 10.06 5.63
C PRO A 26 -6.27 10.13 5.92
N LYS A 27 -6.69 11.11 6.73
CA LYS A 27 -8.09 11.31 7.15
C LYS A 27 -9.10 11.29 6.00
N ARG A 28 -8.74 11.85 4.84
CA ARG A 28 -9.57 11.85 3.62
C ARG A 28 -9.97 10.46 3.11
N HIS A 29 -9.23 9.42 3.47
CA HIS A 29 -9.50 8.02 3.08
C HIS A 29 -9.98 7.16 4.26
N GLU A 30 -10.34 7.76 5.39
CA GLU A 30 -10.82 7.05 6.58
C GLU A 30 -12.05 6.18 6.28
N ASN A 31 -13.01 6.70 5.52
CA ASN A 31 -14.21 5.93 5.14
C ASN A 31 -13.87 4.70 4.29
N THR A 32 -12.77 4.74 3.56
CA THR A 32 -12.32 3.59 2.76
C THR A 32 -11.69 2.52 3.64
N ILE A 33 -10.73 2.89 4.50
CA ILE A 33 -10.07 1.91 5.39
C ILE A 33 -11.05 1.30 6.42
N LYS A 34 -12.08 2.05 6.85
CA LYS A 34 -13.15 1.53 7.73
C LYS A 34 -13.95 0.37 7.13
N ARG A 35 -13.91 0.16 5.80
CA ARG A 35 -14.60 -0.94 5.12
C ARG A 35 -13.76 -2.22 5.04
N VAL A 36 -12.48 -2.14 5.37
CA VAL A 36 -11.54 -3.27 5.38
C VAL A 36 -11.87 -4.17 6.56
N LYS A 37 -11.78 -5.48 6.35
CA LYS A 37 -12.03 -6.51 7.38
C LYS A 37 -10.88 -7.50 7.46
N LYS A 38 -10.76 -8.18 8.60
CA LYS A 38 -9.80 -9.30 8.76
C LYS A 38 -10.03 -10.35 7.66
N GLY A 39 -8.95 -10.85 7.08
CA GLY A 39 -8.96 -11.78 5.96
C GLY A 39 -9.06 -11.13 4.58
N ASP A 40 -9.28 -9.81 4.49
CA ASP A 40 -9.12 -9.07 3.23
C ASP A 40 -7.66 -9.08 2.78
N LYS A 41 -7.44 -8.94 1.47
CA LYS A 41 -6.10 -8.94 0.87
C LYS A 41 -5.70 -7.55 0.40
N CYS A 42 -4.46 -7.16 0.65
CA CYS A 42 -3.88 -5.88 0.25
C CYS A 42 -2.74 -6.09 -0.74
N LEU A 43 -2.87 -5.55 -1.94
CA LEU A 43 -1.82 -5.48 -2.95
C LEU A 43 -1.09 -4.15 -2.83
N ILE A 44 0.22 -4.20 -2.58
CA ILE A 44 1.02 -2.98 -2.41
C ILE A 44 1.52 -2.52 -3.78
N TYR A 45 1.02 -1.37 -4.22
CA TYR A 45 1.38 -0.73 -5.48
C TYR A 45 2.24 0.50 -5.21
N LEU A 46 3.44 0.51 -5.76
CA LEU A 46 4.31 1.67 -5.71
C LEU A 46 4.05 2.52 -6.94
N ILE A 47 3.81 3.81 -6.71
CA ILE A 47 3.73 4.79 -7.78
C ILE A 47 5.11 4.99 -8.42
N GLN A 48 5.13 5.42 -9.67
CA GLN A 48 6.35 5.86 -10.33
C GLN A 48 6.95 7.04 -9.55
N GLU A 49 8.23 6.97 -9.27
CA GLU A 49 8.96 8.02 -8.57
C GLU A 49 10.31 8.26 -9.22
N LYS A 50 10.75 9.52 -9.19
CA LYS A 50 12.12 9.89 -9.51
C LYS A 50 12.93 9.88 -8.22
N ILE A 51 13.88 8.97 -8.10
CA ILE A 51 14.76 8.83 -6.93
C ILE A 51 16.17 9.24 -7.37
N GLY A 52 16.56 10.47 -7.04
CA GLY A 52 17.79 11.07 -7.56
C GLY A 52 17.67 11.27 -9.07
N GLU A 53 18.54 10.61 -9.83
CA GLU A 53 18.54 10.65 -11.31
C GLU A 53 17.77 9.48 -11.94
N GLU A 54 17.41 8.45 -11.17
CA GLU A 54 16.72 7.27 -11.66
C GLU A 54 15.19 7.46 -11.63
N ILE A 55 14.50 7.08 -12.71
CA ILE A 55 13.04 6.92 -12.71
C ILE A 55 12.73 5.47 -12.40
N LYS A 56 12.04 5.22 -11.29
CA LYS A 56 11.53 3.88 -10.94
C LYS A 56 10.10 3.75 -11.39
N GLU A 57 9.85 2.79 -12.27
CA GLU A 57 8.50 2.51 -12.77
C GLU A 57 7.57 2.03 -11.66
N SER A 58 6.28 2.27 -11.88
CA SER A 58 5.22 1.76 -11.02
C SER A 58 5.19 0.24 -11.02
N ARG A 59 5.02 -0.37 -9.85
CA ARG A 59 5.04 -1.84 -9.72
C ARG A 59 4.28 -2.34 -8.50
N VAL A 60 3.75 -3.55 -8.61
CA VAL A 60 3.24 -4.30 -7.45
C VAL A 60 4.42 -4.97 -6.76
N THR A 61 4.57 -4.74 -5.45
CA THR A 61 5.75 -5.21 -4.70
C THR A 61 5.45 -6.25 -3.63
N GLY A 62 4.18 -6.48 -3.33
CA GLY A 62 3.78 -7.45 -2.33
C GLY A 62 2.28 -7.61 -2.19
N ALA A 63 1.90 -8.70 -1.53
CA ALA A 63 0.54 -9.00 -1.12
C ALA A 63 0.53 -9.34 0.37
N TYR A 64 -0.45 -8.80 1.09
CA TYR A 64 -0.64 -9.01 2.53
C TYR A 64 -2.08 -9.42 2.82
N GLU A 65 -2.30 -10.00 3.99
CA GLU A 65 -3.61 -10.23 4.59
C GLU A 65 -3.79 -9.31 5.79
N VAL A 66 -5.01 -8.79 5.96
CA VAL A 66 -5.41 -7.92 7.09
C VAL A 66 -5.83 -8.73 8.30
#